data_AF-A0A0C4DU71-F1
#
_entry.id   AF-A0A0C4DU71-F1
#
_cell.length_a   1.000
_cell.length_b   1.000
_cell.length_c   1.000
_cell.angle_alpha   90.00
_cell.angle_beta   90.00
_cell.angle_gamma   90.00
#
_symmetry.space_group_name_H-M   'P 1'
#
loop_
_entity.id
_entity.type
_entity.pdbx_description
1 polymer ?
#
loop_
_entity_poly.entity_id
_entity_poly.type
_entity_poly.pdbx_seq_one_letter_code
_entity_poly.pdbx_strand_id
1 'polypeptide(L)'
;MSSEAKELELVDRVDFKILAVANNEQKLQALLKIYLAPLLLKAGSEHASVRKKVIEICQRLKGYIQAPGVVLPVKDLLTQFKSTEHAVIRHLDLLFVQHSIGRIEPEERRELVALLLVGIGTRSLSSPRLFNLLLCMLPDVKIPPRGSKEDAAFKDEIGLSDPKDAIFVAEWLGKLLLLKQTADDSVGLSKEDIEFLTLGSRDTWASARGTKLADARICAVNFLASGAFKDEERFISSILAAGNSDGRISSVGEDLLKRTSVSVEDTRHVESLFLAHACLPPPYRTRILTLLARSAASVQWTAARLPCA
;
A
#
# COMPACT_ATOMS: atom_id res chain seq x y z
N MET A 1 9.91 40.20 19.73
CA MET A 1 8.96 39.08 19.60
C MET A 1 9.72 37.77 19.70
N SER A 2 9.29 36.84 20.57
CA SER A 2 9.91 35.51 20.71
C SER A 2 9.72 34.66 19.45
N SER A 3 10.53 33.61 19.29
CA SER A 3 10.38 32.64 18.19
C SER A 3 8.96 32.03 18.18
N GLU A 4 8.50 31.59 19.34
CA GLU A 4 7.15 31.06 19.56
C GLU A 4 6.04 32.02 19.08
N ALA A 5 6.13 33.31 19.45
CA ALA A 5 5.12 34.29 19.06
C ALA A 5 5.07 34.51 17.54
N LYS A 6 6.22 34.47 16.86
CA LYS A 6 6.29 34.59 15.40
C LYS A 6 5.69 33.37 14.69
N GLU A 7 5.99 32.17 15.19
CA GLU A 7 5.40 30.94 14.62
C GLU A 7 3.88 30.90 14.80
N LEU A 8 3.40 31.24 15.99
CA LEU A 8 1.97 31.35 16.28
C LEU A 8 1.29 32.35 15.35
N GLU A 9 1.87 33.55 15.19
CA GLU A 9 1.32 34.56 14.29
C GLU A 9 1.19 34.06 12.85
N LEU A 10 2.18 33.30 12.35
CA LEU A 10 2.12 32.70 11.02
C LEU A 10 1.03 31.63 10.91
N VAL A 11 0.91 30.75 11.92
CA VAL A 11 -0.13 29.71 11.95
C VAL A 11 -1.52 30.34 12.04
N ASP A 12 -1.71 31.36 12.89
CA ASP A 12 -2.97 32.09 13.01
C ASP A 12 -3.33 32.81 11.71
N ARG A 13 -2.35 33.40 11.02
CA ARG A 13 -2.58 34.05 9.72
C ARG A 13 -3.09 33.05 8.67
N VAL A 14 -2.56 31.84 8.65
CA VAL A 14 -3.04 30.78 7.76
C VAL A 14 -4.44 30.31 8.18
N ASP A 15 -4.68 30.14 9.48
CA ASP A 15 -5.99 29.79 10.04
C ASP A 15 -7.08 30.79 9.63
N PHE A 16 -6.84 32.10 9.81
CA PHE A 16 -7.76 33.14 9.40
C PHE A 16 -8.05 33.11 7.89
N LYS A 17 -7.03 32.86 7.06
CA LYS A 17 -7.22 32.71 5.62
C LYS A 17 -8.09 31.50 5.27
N ILE A 18 -7.89 30.36 5.93
CA ILE A 18 -8.72 29.15 5.76
C ILE A 18 -10.17 29.46 6.14
N LEU A 19 -10.39 30.05 7.32
CA LEU A 19 -11.73 30.38 7.82
C LEU A 19 -12.48 31.35 6.90
N ALA A 20 -11.77 32.35 6.34
CA ALA A 20 -12.36 33.34 5.44
C ALA A 20 -12.89 32.75 4.12
N VAL A 21 -12.42 31.55 3.73
CA VAL A 21 -12.83 30.88 2.49
C VAL A 21 -13.45 29.50 2.71
N ALA A 22 -13.69 29.10 3.96
CA ALA A 22 -14.12 27.75 4.32
C ALA A 22 -15.45 27.31 3.68
N ASN A 23 -16.31 28.26 3.34
CA ASN A 23 -17.59 28.02 2.65
C ASN A 23 -17.49 28.08 1.11
N ASN A 24 -16.30 28.26 0.54
CA ASN A 24 -16.07 28.32 -0.90
C ASN A 24 -15.04 27.26 -1.30
N GLU A 25 -15.51 26.15 -1.86
CA GLU A 25 -14.67 24.97 -2.17
C GLU A 25 -13.48 25.31 -3.08
N GLN A 26 -13.68 26.12 -4.12
CA GLN A 26 -12.62 26.48 -5.07
C GLN A 26 -11.53 27.32 -4.39
N LYS A 27 -11.94 28.34 -3.61
CA LYS A 27 -11.00 29.20 -2.89
C LYS A 27 -10.29 28.44 -1.77
N LEU A 28 -11.01 27.58 -1.05
CA LEU A 28 -10.44 26.71 -0.02
C LEU A 28 -9.41 25.76 -0.62
N GLN A 29 -9.74 25.09 -1.73
CA GLN A 29 -8.80 24.23 -2.45
C GLN A 29 -7.54 25.00 -2.88
N ALA A 30 -7.69 26.14 -3.55
CA ALA A 30 -6.55 26.95 -4.00
C ALA A 30 -5.65 27.36 -2.83
N LEU A 31 -6.24 27.70 -1.69
CA LEU A 31 -5.50 28.04 -0.48
C LEU A 31 -4.76 26.82 0.10
N LEU A 32 -5.44 25.67 0.22
CA LEU A 32 -4.85 24.46 0.79
C LEU A 32 -3.73 23.88 -0.08
N LYS A 33 -3.80 24.03 -1.41
CA LYS A 33 -2.71 23.67 -2.31
C LYS A 33 -1.39 24.40 -1.99
N ILE A 34 -1.47 25.61 -1.44
CA ILE A 34 -0.29 26.42 -1.12
C ILE A 34 0.15 26.19 0.33
N TYR A 35 -0.79 26.18 1.28
CA TYR A 35 -0.47 26.29 2.69
C TYR A 35 -0.58 25.00 3.49
N LEU A 36 -1.22 23.95 2.98
CA LEU A 36 -1.49 22.75 3.79
C LEU A 36 -0.20 22.06 4.23
N ALA A 37 0.66 21.64 3.29
CA ALA A 37 1.91 20.96 3.64
C ALA A 37 2.79 21.80 4.60
N PRO A 38 3.10 23.09 4.31
CA PRO A 38 3.84 23.96 5.24
C PRO A 38 3.19 24.11 6.63
N LEU A 39 1.85 24.16 6.70
CA LEU A 39 1.12 24.22 7.97
C LEU A 39 1.33 22.93 8.78
N LEU A 40 1.28 21.76 8.14
CA LEU A 40 1.47 20.47 8.81
C LEU A 40 2.88 20.34 9.39
N LEU A 41 3.92 20.88 8.73
CA LEU A 41 5.28 20.92 9.29
C LEU A 41 5.36 21.60 10.66
N LYS A 42 4.47 22.57 10.93
CA LYS A 42 4.41 23.25 12.24
C LYS A 42 3.85 22.36 13.35
N ALA A 43 3.26 21.21 13.04
CA ALA A 43 2.94 20.19 14.04
C ALA A 43 4.20 19.57 14.69
N GLY A 44 5.38 19.74 14.07
CA GLY A 44 6.69 19.38 14.62
C GLY A 44 7.43 20.51 15.33
N SER A 45 6.80 21.67 15.57
CA SER A 45 7.43 22.78 16.30
C SER A 45 7.84 22.36 17.72
N GLU A 46 8.94 22.91 18.26
CA GLU A 46 9.37 22.71 19.65
C GLU A 46 8.38 23.32 20.65
N HIS A 47 7.59 24.31 20.21
CA HIS A 47 6.63 25.01 21.05
C HIS A 47 5.27 24.29 21.10
N ALA A 48 4.86 23.88 22.31
CA ALA A 48 3.62 23.13 22.51
C ALA A 48 2.35 23.90 22.08
N SER A 49 2.36 25.23 22.26
CA SER A 49 1.30 26.14 21.83
C SER A 49 1.08 26.07 20.31
N VAL A 50 2.16 26.12 19.53
CA VAL A 50 2.14 26.02 18.05
C VAL A 50 1.60 24.67 17.62
N ARG A 51 2.13 23.57 18.20
CA ARG A 51 1.65 22.21 17.88
C ARG A 51 0.16 22.08 18.14
N LYS A 52 -0.31 22.51 19.33
CA LYS A 52 -1.73 22.44 19.71
C LYS A 52 -2.60 23.19 18.70
N LYS A 53 -2.21 24.41 18.32
CA LYS A 53 -2.94 25.22 17.36
C LYS A 53 -3.04 24.54 15.99
N VAL A 54 -1.96 23.96 15.47
CA VAL A 54 -1.97 23.23 14.19
C VAL A 54 -2.95 22.05 14.23
N ILE A 55 -2.97 21.29 15.34
CA ILE A 55 -3.90 20.18 15.51
C ILE A 55 -5.37 20.66 15.53
N GLU A 56 -5.67 21.75 16.23
CA GLU A 56 -7.01 22.34 16.24
C GLU A 56 -7.46 22.79 14.84
N ILE A 57 -6.57 23.39 14.06
CA ILE A 57 -6.85 23.77 12.66
C ILE A 57 -7.15 22.51 11.83
N CYS A 58 -6.33 21.46 11.94
CA CYS A 58 -6.53 20.21 11.22
C CYS A 58 -7.86 19.52 11.58
N GLN A 59 -8.28 19.58 12.85
CA GLN A 59 -9.57 19.05 13.29
C GLN A 59 -10.75 19.78 12.65
N ARG A 60 -10.73 21.12 12.62
CA ARG A 60 -11.75 21.92 11.92
C ARG A 60 -11.73 21.68 10.42
N LEU A 61 -10.54 21.59 9.84
CA LEU A 61 -10.35 21.39 8.41
C LEU A 61 -11.05 20.12 7.92
N LYS A 62 -11.06 19.03 8.70
CA LYS A 62 -11.80 17.81 8.38
C LYS A 62 -13.28 18.08 8.08
N GLY A 63 -13.92 19.03 8.76
CA GLY A 63 -15.30 19.42 8.48
C GLY A 63 -15.46 20.19 7.16
N TYR A 64 -14.51 21.07 6.84
CA TYR A 64 -14.58 21.92 5.65
C TYR A 64 -14.30 21.18 4.34
N ILE A 65 -13.50 20.11 4.38
CA ILE A 65 -13.08 19.38 3.19
C ILE A 65 -14.02 18.22 2.80
N GLN A 66 -15.09 17.97 3.57
CA GLN A 66 -16.02 16.86 3.31
C GLN A 66 -16.68 16.91 1.93
N ALA A 67 -16.89 18.12 1.41
CA ALA A 67 -17.47 18.32 0.09
C ALA A 67 -16.57 17.70 -1.01
N PRO A 68 -17.17 17.06 -2.03
CA PRO A 68 -16.41 16.30 -3.03
C PRO A 68 -15.51 17.18 -3.90
N GLY A 69 -15.82 18.48 -4.06
CA GLY A 69 -15.05 19.39 -4.90
C GLY A 69 -13.72 19.84 -4.31
N VAL A 70 -13.45 19.59 -3.02
CA VAL A 70 -12.18 19.96 -2.39
C VAL A 70 -11.16 18.83 -2.56
N VAL A 71 -10.13 19.09 -3.38
CA VAL A 71 -9.01 18.20 -3.67
C VAL A 71 -7.73 18.80 -3.08
N LEU A 72 -7.12 18.07 -2.14
CA LEU A 72 -5.90 18.48 -1.44
C LEU A 72 -4.65 18.22 -2.29
N PRO A 73 -3.51 18.89 -2.00
CA PRO A 73 -2.25 18.70 -2.74
C PRO A 73 -1.60 17.33 -2.41
N VAL A 74 -2.10 16.26 -3.04
CA VAL A 74 -1.69 14.88 -2.72
C VAL A 74 -0.19 14.66 -2.93
N LYS A 75 0.37 15.16 -4.02
CA LYS A 75 1.81 15.04 -4.34
C LYS A 75 2.70 15.68 -3.28
N ASP A 76 2.37 16.89 -2.84
CA ASP A 76 3.17 17.62 -1.85
C ASP A 76 3.10 16.94 -0.48
N LEU A 77 1.92 16.47 -0.09
CA LEU A 77 1.71 15.74 1.16
C LEU A 77 2.47 14.39 1.17
N LEU A 78 2.44 13.65 0.05
CA LEU A 78 3.16 12.38 -0.04
C LEU A 78 4.68 12.59 -0.06
N THR A 79 5.15 13.65 -0.73
CA THR A 79 6.57 14.04 -0.72
C THR A 79 7.02 14.45 0.68
N GLN A 80 6.20 15.23 1.39
CA GLN A 80 6.46 15.61 2.76
C GLN A 80 6.52 14.40 3.70
N PHE A 81 5.56 13.47 3.59
CA PHE A 81 5.55 12.23 4.34
C PHE A 81 6.85 11.43 4.20
N LYS A 82 7.43 11.40 2.99
CA LYS A 82 8.70 10.73 2.71
C LYS A 82 9.92 11.49 3.22
N SER A 83 9.79 12.80 3.42
CA SER A 83 10.90 13.69 3.79
C SER A 83 11.05 13.90 5.31
N THR A 84 10.13 13.38 6.12
CA THR A 84 10.11 13.58 7.57
C THR A 84 9.84 12.28 8.33
N GLU A 85 10.51 12.12 9.47
CA GLU A 85 10.27 11.01 10.41
C GLU A 85 9.32 11.39 11.56
N HIS A 86 8.84 12.64 11.59
CA HIS A 86 7.99 13.11 12.68
C HIS A 86 6.59 12.47 12.62
N ALA A 87 6.29 11.60 13.59
CA ALA A 87 5.11 10.74 13.59
C ALA A 87 3.78 11.49 13.40
N VAL A 88 3.61 12.65 14.04
CA VAL A 88 2.38 13.47 13.91
C VAL A 88 2.23 14.04 12.50
N ILE A 89 3.33 14.48 11.88
CA ILE A 89 3.31 15.06 10.53
C ILE A 89 2.94 13.95 9.55
N ARG A 90 3.63 12.80 9.63
CA ARG A 90 3.34 11.62 8.81
C ARG A 90 1.89 11.15 8.94
N HIS A 91 1.34 11.15 10.15
CA HIS A 91 -0.05 10.81 10.38
C HIS A 91 -1.02 11.77 9.68
N LEU A 92 -0.78 13.08 9.79
CA LEU A 92 -1.62 14.10 9.16
C LEU A 92 -1.51 14.05 7.63
N ASP A 93 -0.30 13.90 7.09
CA ASP A 93 -0.07 13.77 5.65
C ASP A 93 -0.88 12.62 5.06
N LEU A 94 -0.76 11.41 5.64
CA LEU A 94 -1.50 10.26 5.14
C LEU A 94 -3.02 10.39 5.29
N LEU A 95 -3.48 11.04 6.37
CA LEU A 95 -4.90 11.31 6.55
C LEU A 95 -5.46 12.18 5.42
N PHE A 96 -4.73 13.24 5.04
CA PHE A 96 -5.16 14.15 3.98
C PHE A 96 -4.92 13.59 2.56
N VAL A 97 -3.90 12.74 2.38
CA VAL A 97 -3.70 11.96 1.14
C VAL A 97 -4.87 11.01 0.93
N GLN A 98 -5.24 10.21 1.94
CA GLN A 98 -6.37 9.27 1.86
C GLN A 98 -7.69 9.98 1.54
N HIS A 99 -7.89 11.19 2.05
CA HIS A 99 -9.07 11.99 1.76
C HIS A 99 -9.23 12.33 0.27
N SER A 100 -8.14 12.66 -0.41
CA SER A 100 -8.17 13.23 -1.77
C SER A 100 -7.64 12.31 -2.86
N ILE A 101 -6.96 11.20 -2.55
CA ILE A 101 -6.40 10.30 -3.57
C ILE A 101 -7.48 9.78 -4.53
N GLY A 102 -8.69 9.46 -4.04
CA GLY A 102 -9.79 9.02 -4.90
C GLY A 102 -10.43 10.12 -5.76
N ARG A 103 -10.01 11.39 -5.59
CA ARG A 103 -10.58 12.58 -6.24
C ARG A 103 -9.65 13.24 -7.25
N ILE A 104 -8.38 12.86 -7.29
CA ILE A 104 -7.44 13.36 -8.30
C ILE A 104 -7.59 12.56 -9.60
N GLU A 105 -7.13 13.14 -10.70
CA GLU A 105 -7.23 12.54 -12.04
C GLU A 105 -6.40 11.25 -12.13
N PRO A 106 -6.84 10.26 -12.94
CA PRO A 106 -6.12 8.99 -13.13
C PRO A 106 -4.64 9.16 -13.53
N GLU A 107 -4.33 10.17 -14.34
CA GLU A 107 -2.95 10.46 -14.75
C GLU A 107 -2.09 10.94 -13.58
N GLU A 108 -2.63 11.83 -12.74
CA GLU A 108 -1.96 12.29 -11.53
C GLU A 108 -1.77 11.13 -10.54
N ARG A 109 -2.77 10.25 -10.37
CA ARG A 109 -2.61 9.04 -9.53
C ARG A 109 -1.48 8.15 -10.02
N ARG A 110 -1.36 7.95 -11.34
CA ARG A 110 -0.31 7.12 -11.93
C ARG A 110 1.09 7.65 -11.62
N GLU A 111 1.29 8.97 -11.69
CA GLU A 111 2.58 9.60 -11.38
C GLU A 111 3.00 9.42 -9.92
N LEU A 112 2.03 9.26 -9.00
CA LEU A 112 2.30 9.07 -7.58
C LEU A 112 2.71 7.64 -7.20
N VAL A 113 2.48 6.65 -8.07
CA VAL A 113 2.75 5.24 -7.76
C VAL A 113 4.23 5.01 -7.45
N ALA A 114 5.12 5.51 -8.30
CA ALA A 114 6.57 5.38 -8.08
C ALA A 114 7.02 6.08 -6.79
N LEU A 115 6.50 7.29 -6.53
CA LEU A 115 6.78 8.03 -5.29
C LEU A 115 6.32 7.27 -4.04
N LEU A 116 5.16 6.58 -4.11
CA LEU A 116 4.66 5.78 -3.01
C LEU A 116 5.52 4.54 -2.76
N LEU A 117 5.88 3.82 -3.83
CA LEU A 117 6.51 2.50 -3.78
C LEU A 117 7.95 2.55 -3.28
N VAL A 118 8.72 3.60 -3.61
CA VAL A 118 10.10 3.75 -3.12
C VAL A 118 10.13 3.77 -1.58
N GLY A 119 10.80 2.79 -0.99
CA GLY A 119 10.96 2.62 0.46
C GLY A 119 9.73 2.03 1.18
N ILE A 120 8.70 1.55 0.47
CA ILE A 120 7.48 0.99 1.07
C ILE A 120 7.75 -0.27 1.91
N GLY A 121 8.81 -1.02 1.61
CA GLY A 121 9.24 -2.21 2.33
C GLY A 121 9.82 -1.92 3.71
N THR A 122 10.12 -0.66 4.02
CA THR A 122 10.49 -0.25 5.37
C THR A 122 9.25 -0.28 6.28
N ARG A 123 9.12 -1.35 7.06
CA ARG A 123 7.98 -1.54 7.98
C ARG A 123 7.87 -0.35 8.94
N SER A 124 6.68 0.24 8.98
CA SER A 124 6.33 1.35 9.86
C SER A 124 4.88 1.24 10.29
N LEU A 125 4.46 2.03 11.28
CA LEU A 125 3.06 2.17 11.67
C LEU A 125 2.17 2.68 10.51
N SER A 126 2.78 3.23 9.47
CA SER A 126 2.09 3.75 8.28
C SER A 126 1.93 2.71 7.16
N SER A 127 2.62 1.56 7.24
CA SER A 127 2.62 0.54 6.18
C SER A 127 1.23 0.07 5.73
N PRO A 128 0.24 -0.18 6.63
CA PRO A 128 -1.11 -0.55 6.20
C PRO A 128 -1.75 0.52 5.31
N ARG A 129 -1.62 1.80 5.69
CA ARG A 129 -2.19 2.93 4.94
C ARG A 129 -1.48 3.13 3.60
N LEU A 130 -0.16 3.00 3.56
CA LEU A 130 0.61 3.08 2.31
C LEU A 130 0.20 1.96 1.35
N PHE A 131 0.07 0.73 1.85
CA PHE A 131 -0.38 -0.38 1.02
C PHE A 131 -1.81 -0.16 0.52
N ASN A 132 -2.73 0.31 1.37
CA ASN A 132 -4.08 0.65 0.93
C ASN A 132 -4.10 1.76 -0.14
N LEU A 133 -3.24 2.79 -0.01
CA LEU A 133 -3.08 3.82 -1.04
C LEU A 133 -2.58 3.23 -2.37
N LEU A 134 -1.64 2.28 -2.32
CA LEU A 134 -1.21 1.55 -3.52
C LEU A 134 -2.39 0.88 -4.21
N LEU A 135 -3.24 0.17 -3.45
CA LEU A 135 -4.42 -0.51 -4.02
C LEU A 135 -5.43 0.45 -4.66
N CYS A 136 -5.54 1.69 -4.16
CA CYS A 136 -6.37 2.73 -4.75
C CYS A 136 -5.82 3.25 -6.09
N MET A 137 -4.50 3.25 -6.27
CA MET A 137 -3.84 3.75 -7.48
C MET A 137 -3.55 2.64 -8.51
N LEU A 138 -3.56 1.38 -8.07
CA LEU A 138 -3.24 0.22 -8.91
C LEU A 138 -4.08 0.11 -10.20
N PRO A 139 -5.39 0.43 -10.21
CA PRO A 139 -6.19 0.39 -11.44
C PRO A 139 -5.71 1.33 -12.55
N ASP A 140 -4.99 2.41 -12.21
CA ASP A 140 -4.52 3.39 -13.18
C ASP A 140 -3.10 3.09 -13.69
N VAL A 141 -2.43 2.08 -13.12
CA VAL A 141 -1.09 1.64 -13.54
C VAL A 141 -1.15 1.05 -14.94
N LYS A 142 -0.34 1.61 -15.86
CA LYS A 142 -0.18 1.07 -17.21
C LYS A 142 0.91 0.01 -17.19
N ILE A 143 0.50 -1.25 -17.17
CA ILE A 143 1.42 -2.38 -17.24
C ILE A 143 1.92 -2.53 -18.68
N PRO A 144 3.25 -2.46 -18.93
CA PRO A 144 3.79 -2.64 -20.26
C PRO A 144 3.50 -4.03 -20.84
N PRO A 145 3.44 -4.16 -22.18
CA PRO A 145 3.33 -5.47 -22.80
C PRO A 145 4.54 -6.34 -22.43
N ARG A 146 4.29 -7.57 -21.99
CA ARG A 146 5.34 -8.48 -21.53
C ARG A 146 6.42 -8.70 -22.61
N GLY A 147 7.68 -8.68 -22.19
CA GLY A 147 8.84 -8.89 -23.07
C GLY A 147 9.20 -7.69 -23.95
N SER A 148 8.48 -6.57 -23.81
CA SER A 148 8.89 -5.29 -24.38
C SER A 148 10.10 -4.70 -23.64
N LYS A 149 10.71 -3.66 -24.21
CA LYS A 149 11.82 -2.96 -23.53
C LYS A 149 11.33 -2.26 -22.26
N GLU A 150 10.12 -1.73 -22.34
CA GLU A 150 9.42 -1.05 -21.25
C GLU A 150 9.12 -2.04 -20.11
N ASP A 151 8.74 -3.29 -20.42
CA ASP A 151 8.55 -4.35 -19.42
C ASP A 151 9.84 -4.69 -18.67
N ALA A 152 10.97 -4.71 -19.37
CA ALA A 152 12.28 -4.96 -18.75
C ALA A 152 12.72 -3.81 -17.82
N ALA A 153 12.35 -2.57 -18.13
CA ALA A 153 12.63 -1.40 -17.30
C ALA A 153 11.57 -1.17 -16.21
N PHE A 154 10.43 -1.85 -16.27
CA PHE A 154 9.24 -1.52 -15.49
C PHE A 154 9.47 -1.57 -13.99
N LYS A 155 10.26 -2.53 -13.50
CA LYS A 155 10.65 -2.63 -12.08
C LYS A 155 11.31 -1.35 -11.57
N ASP A 156 12.20 -0.76 -12.35
CA ASP A 156 12.93 0.44 -11.97
C ASP A 156 12.03 1.68 -12.09
N GLU A 157 11.29 1.79 -13.19
CA GLU A 157 10.40 2.93 -13.46
C GLU A 157 9.25 3.04 -12.44
N ILE A 158 8.70 1.91 -11.99
CA ILE A 158 7.60 1.89 -11.02
C ILE A 158 8.07 2.06 -9.58
N GLY A 159 9.38 2.16 -9.33
CA GLY A 159 9.94 2.38 -7.99
C GLY A 159 10.11 1.12 -7.14
N LEU A 160 10.33 -0.05 -7.76
CA LEU A 160 10.56 -1.34 -7.10
C LEU A 160 11.97 -1.91 -7.35
N SER A 161 12.95 -1.05 -7.63
CA SER A 161 14.36 -1.42 -7.77
C SER A 161 14.93 -2.07 -6.51
N ASP A 162 14.56 -1.58 -5.32
CA ASP A 162 14.95 -2.20 -4.04
C ASP A 162 14.18 -3.51 -3.85
N PRO A 163 14.88 -4.66 -3.72
CA PRO A 163 14.23 -5.94 -3.47
C PRO A 163 13.35 -5.95 -2.22
N LYS A 164 13.64 -5.15 -1.20
CA LYS A 164 12.80 -5.06 0.02
C LYS A 164 11.42 -4.52 -0.30
N ASP A 165 11.34 -3.50 -1.16
CA ASP A 165 10.08 -2.91 -1.59
C ASP A 165 9.30 -3.90 -2.45
N ALA A 166 9.98 -4.53 -3.41
CA ALA A 166 9.37 -5.53 -4.30
C ALA A 166 8.83 -6.75 -3.53
N ILE A 167 9.61 -7.31 -2.62
CA ILE A 167 9.21 -8.45 -1.78
C ILE A 167 8.03 -8.06 -0.88
N PHE A 168 8.09 -6.90 -0.23
CA PHE A 168 6.99 -6.44 0.63
C PHE A 168 5.67 -6.32 -0.16
N VAL A 169 5.72 -5.68 -1.33
CA VAL A 169 4.53 -5.51 -2.16
C VAL A 169 4.04 -6.86 -2.67
N ALA A 170 4.93 -7.72 -3.16
CA ALA A 170 4.55 -9.04 -3.64
C ALA A 170 3.89 -9.89 -2.54
N GLU A 171 4.46 -9.90 -1.33
CA GLU A 171 3.92 -10.61 -0.17
C GLU A 171 2.51 -10.14 0.17
N TRP A 172 2.30 -8.83 0.31
CA TRP A 172 1.00 -8.28 0.69
C TRP A 172 -0.06 -8.40 -0.42
N LEU A 173 0.34 -8.31 -1.69
CA LEU A 173 -0.57 -8.63 -2.80
C LEU A 173 -0.96 -10.11 -2.76
N GLY A 174 -0.03 -11.03 -2.48
CA GLY A 174 -0.34 -12.45 -2.28
C GLY A 174 -1.33 -12.69 -1.13
N LYS A 175 -1.11 -12.04 0.02
CA LYS A 175 -2.04 -12.09 1.18
C LYS A 175 -3.41 -11.51 0.84
N LEU A 176 -3.47 -10.42 0.06
CA LEU A 176 -4.73 -9.86 -0.42
C LEU A 176 -5.54 -10.88 -1.25
N LEU A 177 -4.90 -11.78 -2.00
CA LEU A 177 -5.60 -12.82 -2.76
C LEU A 177 -6.32 -13.84 -1.86
N LEU A 178 -5.84 -14.04 -0.63
CA LEU A 178 -6.45 -14.91 0.38
C LEU A 178 -7.61 -14.24 1.12
N LEU A 179 -7.65 -12.90 1.14
CA LEU A 179 -8.68 -12.15 1.84
C LEU A 179 -10.06 -12.39 1.22
N LYS A 180 -11.03 -12.70 2.08
CA LYS A 180 -12.45 -12.80 1.73
C LYS A 180 -13.23 -11.58 2.20
N GLN A 181 -14.42 -11.39 1.64
CA GLN A 181 -15.32 -10.30 2.04
C GLN A 181 -15.68 -10.38 3.53
N THR A 182 -15.95 -11.59 4.00
CA THR A 182 -16.04 -11.94 5.41
C THR A 182 -14.64 -12.27 5.92
N ALA A 183 -14.02 -11.31 6.61
CA ALA A 183 -12.63 -11.42 7.04
C ALA A 183 -12.35 -12.69 7.86
N ASP A 184 -13.28 -13.09 8.73
CA ASP A 184 -13.19 -14.30 9.57
C ASP A 184 -13.08 -15.60 8.76
N ASP A 185 -13.50 -15.60 7.48
CA ASP A 185 -13.41 -16.77 6.60
C ASP A 185 -12.07 -16.87 5.84
N SER A 186 -11.15 -15.92 6.06
CA SER A 186 -9.88 -15.78 5.33
C SER A 186 -8.81 -16.73 5.87
N VAL A 187 -9.00 -18.03 5.65
CA VAL A 187 -8.05 -19.07 6.05
C VAL A 187 -6.68 -18.85 5.41
N GLY A 188 -5.63 -18.93 6.22
CA GLY A 188 -4.24 -18.70 5.79
C GLY A 188 -3.72 -17.28 6.06
N LEU A 189 -4.53 -16.41 6.65
CA LEU A 189 -4.13 -15.08 7.15
C LEU A 189 -4.15 -15.05 8.68
N SER A 190 -3.21 -14.34 9.30
CA SER A 190 -3.26 -14.05 10.74
C SER A 190 -4.26 -12.92 11.03
N LYS A 191 -4.55 -12.67 12.33
CA LYS A 191 -5.38 -11.53 12.74
C LYS A 191 -4.73 -10.20 12.35
N GLU A 192 -3.41 -10.11 12.49
CA GLU A 192 -2.61 -8.94 12.12
C GLU A 192 -2.60 -8.73 10.61
N ASP A 193 -2.56 -9.80 9.81
CA ASP A 193 -2.69 -9.71 8.35
C ASP A 193 -4.06 -9.14 7.93
N ILE A 194 -5.13 -9.62 8.58
CA ILE A 194 -6.48 -9.11 8.34
C ILE A 194 -6.58 -7.64 8.76
N GLU A 195 -6.08 -7.27 9.94
CA GLU A 195 -6.08 -5.89 10.42
C GLU A 195 -5.32 -4.96 9.47
N PHE A 196 -4.16 -5.40 8.97
CA PHE A 196 -3.37 -4.67 7.98
C PHE A 196 -4.16 -4.43 6.68
N LEU A 197 -4.77 -5.47 6.11
CA LEU A 197 -5.49 -5.39 4.84
C LEU A 197 -6.85 -4.68 4.95
N THR A 198 -7.39 -4.57 6.15
CA THR A 198 -8.69 -3.93 6.43
C THR A 198 -8.54 -2.57 7.10
N LEU A 199 -7.33 -2.10 7.40
CA LEU A 199 -7.09 -0.90 8.20
C LEU A 199 -7.86 -0.91 9.55
N GLY A 200 -8.13 -2.10 10.10
CA GLY A 200 -8.95 -2.28 11.29
C GLY A 200 -10.45 -2.00 11.11
N SER A 201 -10.94 -1.81 9.87
CA SER A 201 -12.34 -1.52 9.56
C SER A 201 -12.96 -2.56 8.65
N ARG A 202 -14.14 -3.08 9.05
CA ARG A 202 -14.93 -4.03 8.23
C ARG A 202 -15.44 -3.40 6.94
N ASP A 203 -15.55 -2.07 6.89
CA ASP A 203 -16.11 -1.33 5.75
C ASP A 203 -15.07 -0.93 4.71
N THR A 204 -13.78 -1.22 4.94
CA THR A 204 -12.68 -0.88 4.02
C THR A 204 -12.93 -1.36 2.60
N TRP A 205 -13.63 -2.49 2.46
CA TRP A 205 -13.98 -3.11 1.18
C TRP A 205 -15.46 -2.96 0.78
N ALA A 206 -16.27 -2.27 1.59
CA ALA A 206 -17.74 -2.19 1.41
C ALA A 206 -18.22 -1.14 0.40
N SER A 207 -17.32 -0.28 -0.09
CA SER A 207 -17.51 0.73 -1.16
C SER A 207 -18.84 1.51 -1.19
N ALA A 208 -18.75 2.79 -0.80
CA ALA A 208 -19.37 3.89 -1.56
C ALA A 208 -18.34 4.75 -2.33
N ARG A 209 -17.03 4.68 -2.00
CA ARG A 209 -15.95 5.52 -2.59
C ARG A 209 -14.59 4.81 -2.71
N GLY A 210 -14.54 3.48 -2.72
CA GLY A 210 -13.28 2.69 -2.72
C GLY A 210 -13.29 1.50 -3.68
N THR A 211 -12.13 0.88 -3.90
CA THR A 211 -11.99 -0.32 -4.76
C THR A 211 -12.67 -1.52 -4.11
N LYS A 212 -13.58 -2.19 -4.83
CA LYS A 212 -14.16 -3.45 -4.35
C LYS A 212 -13.05 -4.49 -4.21
N LEU A 213 -13.13 -5.35 -3.21
CA LEU A 213 -12.12 -6.38 -2.97
C LEU A 213 -11.88 -7.28 -4.20
N ALA A 214 -12.93 -7.58 -4.96
CA ALA A 214 -12.80 -8.35 -6.20
C ALA A 214 -11.93 -7.61 -7.25
N ASP A 215 -12.21 -6.34 -7.49
CA ASP A 215 -11.48 -5.53 -8.48
C ASP A 215 -10.03 -5.29 -8.04
N ALA A 216 -9.81 -5.05 -6.74
CA ALA A 216 -8.48 -4.90 -6.17
C ALA A 216 -7.63 -6.17 -6.36
N ARG A 217 -8.21 -7.36 -6.15
CA ARG A 217 -7.51 -8.65 -6.35
C ARG A 217 -7.16 -8.90 -7.82
N ILE A 218 -8.02 -8.49 -8.76
CA ILE A 218 -7.71 -8.56 -10.19
C ILE A 218 -6.58 -7.61 -10.57
N CYS A 219 -6.60 -6.36 -10.07
CA CYS A 219 -5.49 -5.44 -10.30
C CYS A 219 -4.18 -5.97 -9.67
N ALA A 220 -4.27 -6.55 -8.47
CA ALA A 220 -3.14 -7.13 -7.74
C ALA A 220 -2.47 -8.27 -8.52
N VAL A 221 -3.25 -9.24 -9.03
CA VAL A 221 -2.66 -10.38 -9.76
C VAL A 221 -2.06 -9.95 -11.10
N ASN A 222 -2.66 -8.97 -11.79
CA ASN A 222 -2.11 -8.43 -13.03
C ASN A 222 -0.81 -7.67 -12.77
N PHE A 223 -0.75 -6.88 -11.70
CA PHE A 223 0.48 -6.20 -11.30
C PHE A 223 1.57 -7.20 -10.89
N LEU A 224 1.23 -8.23 -10.10
CA LEU A 224 2.15 -9.34 -9.79
C LEU A 224 2.69 -10.02 -11.05
N ALA A 225 1.91 -10.09 -12.13
CA ALA A 225 2.32 -10.73 -13.37
C ALA A 225 3.17 -9.86 -14.31
N SER A 226 3.34 -8.58 -14.00
CA SER A 226 4.14 -7.63 -14.78
C SER A 226 5.65 -7.83 -14.61
N GLY A 227 6.46 -7.10 -15.38
CA GLY A 227 7.91 -6.97 -15.19
C GLY A 227 8.36 -6.26 -13.90
N ALA A 228 7.43 -5.83 -13.03
CA ALA A 228 7.76 -5.12 -11.79
C ALA A 228 8.44 -6.00 -10.71
N PHE A 229 8.40 -7.33 -10.88
CA PHE A 229 8.88 -8.31 -9.91
C PHE A 229 9.77 -9.34 -10.58
N LYS A 230 10.84 -9.72 -9.89
CA LYS A 230 11.60 -10.94 -10.20
C LYS A 230 10.81 -12.16 -9.74
N ASP A 231 11.06 -13.31 -10.36
CA ASP A 231 10.32 -14.52 -10.06
C ASP A 231 10.49 -14.97 -8.60
N GLU A 232 11.70 -14.80 -8.03
CA GLU A 232 11.99 -15.12 -6.63
C GLU A 232 11.19 -14.23 -5.66
N GLU A 233 10.98 -12.95 -6.01
CA GLU A 233 10.27 -11.99 -5.16
C GLU A 233 8.76 -12.27 -5.09
N ARG A 234 8.18 -12.84 -6.15
CA ARG A 234 6.74 -13.13 -6.27
C ARG A 234 6.39 -14.63 -6.18
N PHE A 235 7.34 -15.49 -5.84
CA PHE A 235 7.17 -16.94 -5.97
C PHE A 235 5.97 -17.48 -5.16
N ILE A 236 5.95 -17.21 -3.85
CA ILE A 236 4.83 -17.63 -2.97
C ILE A 236 3.52 -17.00 -3.43
N SER A 237 3.51 -15.71 -3.77
CA SER A 237 2.31 -15.01 -4.26
C SER A 237 1.76 -15.60 -5.55
N SER A 238 2.63 -16.15 -6.42
CA SER A 238 2.22 -16.87 -7.63
C SER A 238 1.53 -18.20 -7.31
N ILE A 239 1.97 -18.90 -6.27
CA ILE A 239 1.30 -20.11 -5.75
C ILE A 239 -0.07 -19.76 -5.16
N LEU A 240 -0.16 -18.67 -4.39
CA LEU A 240 -1.41 -18.15 -3.85
C LEU A 240 -2.37 -17.72 -4.96
N ALA A 241 -1.86 -17.12 -6.04
CA ALA A 241 -2.69 -16.81 -7.20
C ALA A 241 -3.23 -18.10 -7.86
N ALA A 242 -2.37 -19.07 -8.17
CA ALA A 242 -2.74 -20.32 -8.85
C ALA A 242 -3.76 -21.16 -8.05
N GLY A 243 -3.71 -21.11 -6.72
CA GLY A 243 -4.65 -21.80 -5.83
C GLY A 243 -5.98 -21.08 -5.60
N ASN A 244 -6.17 -19.88 -6.17
CA ASN A 244 -7.36 -19.07 -5.93
C ASN A 244 -8.63 -19.69 -6.53
N SER A 245 -9.79 -19.47 -5.90
CA SER A 245 -11.07 -19.95 -6.41
C SER A 245 -11.62 -19.12 -7.58
N ASP A 246 -11.19 -17.87 -7.74
CA ASP A 246 -11.54 -17.05 -8.91
C ASP A 246 -10.66 -17.46 -10.11
N GLY A 247 -11.30 -18.00 -11.15
CA GLY A 247 -10.63 -18.43 -12.37
C GLY A 247 -9.79 -17.36 -13.06
N ARG A 248 -10.17 -16.09 -12.93
CA ARG A 248 -9.42 -14.95 -13.50
C ARG A 248 -8.09 -14.71 -12.78
N ILE A 249 -8.01 -15.08 -11.49
CA ILE A 249 -6.80 -14.98 -10.68
C ILE A 249 -5.96 -16.24 -10.85
N SER A 250 -6.58 -17.42 -10.77
CA SER A 250 -5.85 -18.68 -10.84
C SER A 250 -5.21 -18.95 -12.20
N SER A 251 -5.86 -18.56 -13.31
CA SER A 251 -5.26 -18.63 -14.65
C SER A 251 -3.96 -17.82 -14.76
N VAL A 252 -3.94 -16.59 -14.24
CA VAL A 252 -2.72 -15.75 -14.21
C VAL A 252 -1.63 -16.38 -13.34
N GLY A 253 -2.01 -16.91 -12.17
CA GLY A 253 -1.07 -17.61 -11.28
C GLY A 253 -0.45 -18.86 -11.92
N GLU A 254 -1.25 -19.68 -12.62
CA GLU A 254 -0.76 -20.85 -13.36
C GLU A 254 0.23 -20.46 -14.45
N ASP A 255 -0.06 -19.38 -15.18
CA ASP A 255 0.85 -18.87 -16.21
C ASP A 255 2.17 -18.34 -15.63
N LEU A 256 2.13 -17.75 -14.42
CA LEU A 256 3.34 -17.37 -13.68
C LEU A 256 4.16 -18.60 -13.28
N LEU A 257 3.53 -19.61 -12.68
CA LEU A 257 4.22 -20.81 -12.22
C LEU A 257 4.80 -21.65 -13.36
N LYS A 258 4.13 -21.73 -14.51
CA LYS A 258 4.67 -22.44 -15.69
C LYS A 258 5.94 -21.80 -16.25
N ARG A 259 6.11 -20.49 -16.04
CA ARG A 259 7.19 -19.69 -16.62
C ARG A 259 8.27 -19.32 -15.60
N THR A 260 8.08 -19.68 -14.33
CA THR A 260 9.01 -19.33 -13.26
C THR A 260 10.36 -19.99 -13.46
N SER A 261 11.44 -19.23 -13.30
CA SER A 261 12.81 -19.78 -13.24
C SER A 261 13.26 -20.16 -11.83
N VAL A 262 12.38 -20.04 -10.83
CA VAL A 262 12.71 -20.29 -9.42
C VAL A 262 13.11 -21.75 -9.22
N SER A 263 14.34 -21.96 -8.74
CA SER A 263 14.84 -23.29 -8.41
C SER A 263 14.19 -23.80 -7.13
N VAL A 264 13.51 -24.94 -7.23
CA VAL A 264 12.96 -25.69 -6.09
C VAL A 264 14.03 -26.51 -5.36
N GLU A 265 15.30 -26.46 -5.79
CA GLU A 265 16.43 -27.09 -5.08
C GLU A 265 17.10 -26.13 -4.10
N ASP A 266 16.81 -24.83 -4.17
CA ASP A 266 17.28 -23.86 -3.18
C ASP A 266 16.55 -24.10 -1.85
N THR A 267 17.32 -24.37 -0.80
CA THR A 267 16.81 -24.70 0.53
C THR A 267 15.94 -23.59 1.12
N ARG A 268 16.16 -22.33 0.74
CA ARG A 268 15.34 -21.18 1.17
C ARG A 268 13.92 -21.26 0.59
N HIS A 269 13.81 -21.62 -0.69
CA HIS A 269 12.50 -21.79 -1.32
C HIS A 269 11.78 -23.01 -0.76
N VAL A 270 12.49 -24.12 -0.56
CA VAL A 270 11.96 -25.33 0.09
C VAL A 270 11.40 -25.01 1.48
N GLU A 271 12.15 -24.27 2.31
CA GLU A 271 11.70 -23.83 3.63
C GLU A 271 10.44 -22.96 3.55
N SER A 272 10.41 -21.98 2.62
CA SER A 272 9.23 -21.14 2.41
C SER A 272 7.99 -21.93 1.98
N LEU A 273 8.18 -22.99 1.17
CA LEU A 273 7.12 -23.88 0.74
C LEU A 273 6.59 -24.71 1.91
N PHE A 274 7.44 -25.25 2.77
CA PHE A 274 6.99 -25.98 3.97
C PHE A 274 6.23 -25.09 4.94
N LEU A 275 6.71 -23.85 5.17
CA LEU A 275 6.00 -22.86 5.99
C LEU A 275 4.62 -22.54 5.40
N ALA A 276 4.54 -22.25 4.10
CA ALA A 276 3.29 -21.99 3.42
C ALA A 276 2.35 -23.22 3.48
N HIS A 277 2.88 -24.43 3.31
CA HIS A 277 2.10 -25.66 3.42
C HIS A 277 1.47 -25.81 4.81
N ALA A 278 2.20 -25.49 5.89
CA ALA A 278 1.67 -25.60 7.24
C ALA A 278 0.46 -24.67 7.47
N CYS A 279 0.48 -23.45 6.93
CA CYS A 279 -0.51 -22.42 7.23
C CYS A 279 -1.70 -22.36 6.24
N LEU A 280 -1.53 -22.81 4.99
CA LEU A 280 -2.52 -22.60 3.92
C LEU A 280 -3.57 -23.72 3.83
N PRO A 281 -4.77 -23.45 3.28
CA PRO A 281 -5.81 -24.48 3.12
C PRO A 281 -5.51 -25.47 1.97
N PRO A 282 -6.27 -26.59 1.86
CA PRO A 282 -5.96 -27.71 0.97
C PRO A 282 -5.66 -27.37 -0.51
N PRO A 283 -6.37 -26.45 -1.19
CA PRO A 283 -6.09 -26.13 -2.60
C PRO A 283 -4.66 -25.64 -2.85
N TYR A 284 -4.09 -24.91 -1.89
CA TYR A 284 -2.72 -24.40 -1.98
C TYR A 284 -1.71 -25.49 -1.57
N ARG A 285 -2.02 -26.27 -0.53
CA ARG A 285 -1.17 -27.37 -0.05
C ARG A 285 -0.87 -28.39 -1.15
N THR A 286 -1.88 -28.83 -1.90
CA THR A 286 -1.70 -29.80 -2.99
C THR A 286 -0.72 -29.30 -4.05
N ARG A 287 -0.78 -28.01 -4.39
CA ARG A 287 0.15 -27.39 -5.34
C ARG A 287 1.57 -27.32 -4.79
N ILE A 288 1.71 -26.92 -3.53
CA ILE A 288 3.00 -26.88 -2.84
C ILE A 288 3.63 -28.27 -2.80
N LEU A 289 2.86 -29.31 -2.47
CA LEU A 289 3.34 -30.70 -2.48
C LEU A 289 3.81 -31.14 -3.87
N THR A 290 3.13 -30.70 -4.94
CA THR A 290 3.56 -30.97 -6.31
C THR A 290 4.91 -30.34 -6.64
N LEU A 291 5.19 -29.15 -6.10
CA LEU A 291 6.50 -28.48 -6.25
C LEU A 291 7.58 -29.15 -5.40
N LEU A 292 7.27 -29.48 -4.14
CA LEU A 292 8.19 -30.16 -3.23
C LEU A 292 8.56 -31.57 -3.73
N ALA A 293 7.61 -32.31 -4.31
CA ALA A 293 7.86 -33.64 -4.88
C ALA A 293 8.88 -33.64 -6.03
N ARG A 294 9.13 -32.47 -6.65
CA ARG A 294 10.13 -32.30 -7.69
C ARG A 294 11.51 -31.89 -7.14
N SER A 295 11.62 -31.66 -5.83
CA SER A 295 12.81 -31.16 -5.16
C SER A 295 13.53 -32.27 -4.40
N ALA A 296 14.77 -32.57 -4.77
CA ALA A 296 15.60 -33.50 -3.99
C ALA A 296 15.95 -32.89 -2.62
N ALA A 297 16.19 -31.58 -2.56
CA ALA A 297 16.46 -30.85 -1.32
C ALA A 297 15.31 -30.96 -0.29
N SER A 298 14.06 -31.14 -0.74
CA SER A 298 12.89 -31.29 0.15
C SER A 298 12.97 -32.52 1.07
N VAL A 299 13.62 -33.61 0.62
CA VAL A 299 13.75 -34.86 1.38
C VAL A 299 14.71 -34.71 2.56
N GLN A 300 15.63 -33.76 2.47
CA GLN A 300 16.64 -33.49 3.49
C GLN A 300 16.16 -32.45 4.52
N TRP A 301 14.99 -31.84 4.31
CA TRP A 301 14.46 -30.82 5.18
C TRP A 301 13.84 -31.43 6.44
N THR A 302 14.30 -31.00 7.62
CA THR A 302 13.79 -31.46 8.92
C THR A 302 12.97 -30.39 9.63
N ALA A 303 11.79 -30.77 10.14
CA ALA A 303 10.77 -29.90 10.73
C ALA A 303 11.14 -29.12 12.01
N ALA A 304 12.37 -29.21 12.50
CA ALA A 304 12.83 -28.53 13.73
C ALA A 304 12.84 -26.98 13.65
N ARG A 305 12.35 -26.39 12.55
CA ARG A 305 12.36 -24.94 12.27
C ARG A 305 10.98 -24.31 12.08
N LEU A 306 9.89 -25.06 12.25
CA LEU A 306 8.55 -24.48 12.18
C LEU A 306 8.26 -23.70 13.47
N PRO A 307 7.95 -22.39 13.41
CA PRO A 307 7.33 -21.73 14.55
C PRO A 307 5.98 -22.41 14.79
N CYS A 308 5.77 -22.91 16.01
CA CYS A 308 4.49 -23.45 16.44
C CYS A 308 3.38 -22.41 16.18
N ALA A 309 2.27 -22.90 15.64
CA ALA A 309 1.03 -22.14 15.45
C ALA A 309 0.50 -21.56 16.76
#